data_AF-A0A2S2NDS3-F1
#
_entry.id   AF-A0A2S2NDS3-F1
#
_cell.length_a   1.000
_cell.length_b   1.000
_cell.length_c   1.000
_cell.angle_alpha   90.00
_cell.angle_beta   90.00
_cell.angle_gamma   90.00
#
_symmetry.space_group_name_H-M   'P 1'
#
loop_
_entity.id
_entity.type
_entity.pdbx_description
1 polymer ?
#
loop_
_entity_poly.entity_id
_entity_poly.type
_entity_poly.pdbx_seq_one_letter_code
_entity_poly.pdbx_strand_id
1 'polypeptide(L)'
;VFPLSLPKSANPKLQIAKAFRGHQSSPVALVTNKQGEDPRRCWQCNSSHSLASCSEFKGLSIDDRYALVSKHRLCMICFDNSHWANKCKSSCSSCRGRHHHLLHRDNSHA
;
A
#
# COMPACT_ATOMS: atom_id res chain seq x y z
N VAL A 1 -20.40 -48.13 25.33
CA VAL A 1 -20.05 -47.39 24.10
C VAL A 1 -20.41 -45.93 24.34
N PHE A 2 -19.43 -45.08 24.64
CA PHE A 2 -19.61 -43.65 24.91
C PHE A 2 -19.86 -42.89 23.59
N PRO A 3 -20.93 -42.09 23.44
CA PRO A 3 -20.96 -41.09 22.38
C PRO A 3 -20.37 -39.79 22.93
N LEU A 4 -19.15 -39.45 22.51
CA LEU A 4 -18.67 -38.07 22.54
C LEU A 4 -19.59 -37.25 21.62
N SER A 5 -20.17 -36.17 22.13
CA SER A 5 -20.86 -35.17 21.31
C SER A 5 -20.23 -33.79 21.52
N LEU A 6 -19.56 -33.33 20.47
CA LEU A 6 -18.91 -32.02 20.33
C LEU A 6 -19.95 -30.87 20.16
N PRO A 7 -19.56 -29.63 20.47
CA PRO A 7 -20.46 -28.49 20.49
C PRO A 7 -20.80 -27.95 19.09
N LYS A 8 -22.06 -27.51 18.96
CA LYS A 8 -22.64 -26.87 17.77
C LYS A 8 -22.10 -25.43 17.67
N SER A 9 -21.34 -25.13 16.61
CA SER A 9 -21.06 -23.75 16.19
C SER A 9 -21.99 -23.40 15.04
N ALA A 10 -22.90 -22.45 15.29
CA ALA A 10 -23.81 -21.89 14.30
C ALA A 10 -23.49 -20.40 14.15
N ASN A 11 -23.13 -19.96 12.95
CA ASN A 11 -23.12 -18.55 12.61
C ASN A 11 -23.30 -18.34 11.09
N PRO A 12 -24.46 -17.83 10.64
CA PRO A 12 -24.62 -17.33 9.29
C PRO A 12 -24.81 -15.79 9.25
N LYS A 13 -23.78 -15.15 8.69
CA LYS A 13 -23.78 -14.14 7.61
C LYS A 13 -24.91 -13.08 7.51
N LEU A 14 -24.46 -11.81 7.51
CA LEU A 14 -24.94 -10.63 6.74
C LEU A 14 -26.37 -10.14 7.12
N GLN A 15 -26.66 -8.85 7.31
CA GLN A 15 -26.67 -7.84 6.25
C GLN A 15 -26.70 -6.39 6.76
N ILE A 16 -26.22 -5.54 5.85
CA ILE A 16 -26.27 -4.09 5.74
C ILE A 16 -27.61 -3.48 6.19
N ALA A 17 -27.56 -2.41 6.98
CA ALA A 17 -28.64 -1.43 7.11
C ALA A 17 -28.09 -0.02 6.84
N LYS A 18 -28.50 0.54 5.71
CA LYS A 18 -28.33 1.95 5.34
C LYS A 18 -29.35 2.79 6.10
N ALA A 19 -28.92 3.88 6.74
CA ALA A 19 -29.83 4.95 7.13
C ALA A 19 -29.03 6.24 7.40
N PHE A 20 -28.96 7.16 6.43
CA PHE A 20 -29.06 8.60 6.72
C PHE A 20 -29.69 9.30 5.52
N ARG A 21 -30.72 10.08 5.83
CA ARG A 21 -31.63 10.77 4.92
C ARG A 21 -31.09 12.16 4.58
N GLY A 22 -31.30 12.58 3.34
CA GLY A 22 -31.68 13.95 3.01
C GLY A 22 -30.57 14.98 2.76
N HIS A 23 -30.65 15.59 1.58
CA HIS A 23 -31.06 17.00 1.40
C HIS A 23 -30.10 17.84 0.51
N GLN A 24 -30.65 18.23 -0.66
CA GLN A 24 -30.33 19.37 -1.52
C GLN A 24 -29.15 19.27 -2.50
N SER A 25 -29.49 18.89 -3.73
CA SER A 25 -28.81 19.37 -4.93
C SER A 25 -29.07 20.87 -5.09
N SER A 26 -28.03 21.70 -4.93
CA SER A 26 -27.97 23.04 -5.52
C SER A 26 -26.69 23.15 -6.34
N PRO A 27 -26.74 23.67 -7.58
CA PRO A 27 -25.62 23.67 -8.50
C PRO A 27 -24.83 24.97 -8.36
N VAL A 28 -23.64 24.93 -7.78
CA VAL A 28 -22.64 25.98 -7.99
C VAL A 28 -21.27 25.34 -8.03
N ALA A 29 -20.54 25.58 -9.12
CA ALA A 29 -19.14 25.22 -9.27
C ALA A 29 -18.32 25.87 -8.13
N LEU A 30 -17.86 25.06 -7.19
CA LEU A 30 -16.70 25.40 -6.37
C LEU A 30 -15.67 24.30 -6.58
N VAL A 31 -14.58 24.68 -7.22
CA VAL A 31 -13.32 23.95 -7.23
C VAL A 31 -12.87 23.81 -5.77
N THR A 32 -13.28 22.74 -5.11
CA THR A 32 -12.66 22.33 -3.86
C THR A 32 -11.43 21.52 -4.23
N ASN A 33 -10.31 22.23 -4.39
CA ASN A 33 -9.02 21.59 -4.28
C ASN A 33 -8.95 21.09 -2.85
N LYS A 34 -9.28 19.81 -2.66
CA LYS A 34 -9.15 19.13 -1.39
C LYS A 34 -7.64 18.97 -1.19
N GLN A 35 -6.98 19.99 -0.66
CA GLN A 35 -5.72 19.80 0.06
C GLN A 35 -6.06 18.99 1.31
N GLY A 36 -6.32 17.70 1.11
CA GLY A 36 -6.25 16.71 2.16
C GLY A 36 -4.78 16.59 2.53
N GLU A 37 -4.47 16.99 3.75
CA GLU A 37 -3.28 16.66 4.54
C GLU A 37 -2.17 15.92 3.77
N ASP A 38 -1.19 16.69 3.29
CA ASP A 38 0.01 16.19 2.63
C ASP A 38 0.94 15.58 3.71
N PRO A 39 1.33 14.29 3.65
CA PRO A 39 2.76 14.00 3.75
C PRO A 39 3.19 12.73 3.00
N ARG A 40 2.75 12.54 1.75
CA ARG A 40 3.34 11.49 0.89
C ARG A 40 3.64 12.06 -0.49
N ARG A 41 4.39 13.16 -0.50
CA ARG A 41 5.08 13.60 -1.70
C ARG A 41 6.07 12.52 -2.10
N CYS A 42 6.06 12.17 -3.38
CA CYS A 42 7.00 11.22 -3.92
C CYS A 42 8.42 11.77 -3.74
N TRP A 43 9.33 10.98 -3.16
CA TRP A 43 10.73 11.38 -3.00
C TRP A 43 11.47 11.58 -4.32
N GLN A 44 10.93 11.04 -5.42
CA GLN A 44 11.51 11.16 -6.75
C GLN A 44 10.98 12.38 -7.52
N CYS A 45 9.66 12.56 -7.60
CA CYS A 45 9.04 13.60 -8.45
C CYS A 45 8.22 14.65 -7.67
N ASN A 46 8.31 14.64 -6.33
CA ASN A 46 7.63 15.57 -5.42
C ASN A 46 6.12 15.71 -5.63
N SER A 47 5.48 14.73 -6.29
CA SER A 47 4.06 14.72 -6.62
C SER A 47 3.24 14.00 -5.53
N SER A 48 1.92 14.17 -5.53
CA SER A 48 0.99 13.60 -4.53
C SER A 48 0.76 12.10 -4.70
N HIS A 49 1.80 11.27 -4.61
CA HIS A 49 1.72 9.82 -4.63
C HIS A 49 2.89 9.14 -3.89
N SER A 50 2.68 7.90 -3.45
CA SER A 50 3.74 7.06 -2.86
C SER A 50 4.78 6.66 -3.90
N LEU A 51 6.04 6.46 -3.47
CA LEU A 51 7.15 6.01 -4.32
C LEU A 51 6.81 4.75 -5.13
N ALA A 52 6.03 3.83 -4.55
CA ALA A 52 5.58 2.61 -5.22
C ALA A 52 4.67 2.88 -6.45
N SER A 53 3.96 3.99 -6.46
CA SER A 53 3.07 4.39 -7.56
C SER A 53 3.74 5.32 -8.56
N CYS A 54 4.97 5.77 -8.29
CA CYS A 54 5.67 6.73 -9.12
C CYS A 54 6.15 6.11 -10.44
N SER A 55 5.75 6.71 -11.57
CA SER A 55 6.16 6.27 -12.90
C SER A 55 7.65 6.49 -13.14
N GLU A 56 8.22 7.61 -12.65
CA GLU A 56 9.67 7.85 -12.75
C GLU A 56 10.46 6.79 -12.00
N PHE A 57 10.03 6.44 -10.78
CA PHE A 57 10.66 5.37 -10.00
C PHE A 57 10.57 4.00 -10.70
N LYS A 58 9.43 3.70 -11.33
CA LYS A 58 9.24 2.48 -12.13
C LYS A 58 10.03 2.48 -13.44
N GLY A 59 10.43 3.64 -13.95
CA GLY A 59 11.28 3.77 -15.14
C GLY A 59 12.77 3.58 -14.85
N LEU A 60 13.21 3.78 -13.60
CA LEU A 60 14.61 3.60 -13.19
C LEU A 60 15.04 2.13 -13.24
N SER A 61 16.35 1.91 -13.43
CA SER A 61 16.99 0.61 -13.29
C SER A 61 16.88 0.10 -11.86
N ILE A 62 16.98 -1.22 -11.64
CA ILE A 62 16.87 -1.79 -10.29
C ILE A 62 17.94 -1.17 -9.36
N ASP A 63 19.18 -1.07 -9.81
CA ASP A 63 20.28 -0.44 -9.07
C ASP A 63 19.99 1.02 -8.68
N ASP A 64 19.44 1.82 -9.60
CA ASP A 64 19.04 3.20 -9.33
C ASP A 64 17.90 3.27 -8.31
N ARG A 65 16.94 2.35 -8.37
CA ARG A 65 15.87 2.25 -7.36
C ARG A 65 16.45 1.94 -5.98
N TYR A 66 17.43 1.04 -5.89
CA TYR A 66 18.14 0.72 -4.65
C TYR A 66 18.92 1.93 -4.11
N ALA A 67 19.63 2.64 -4.99
CA ALA A 67 20.38 3.84 -4.66
C ALA A 67 19.47 4.95 -4.12
N LEU A 68 18.31 5.16 -4.77
CA LEU A 68 17.32 6.15 -4.36
C LEU A 68 16.70 5.81 -3.00
N VAL A 69 16.24 4.57 -2.82
CA VAL A 69 15.67 4.11 -1.55
C VAL A 69 16.68 4.28 -0.41
N SER A 70 17.95 3.95 -0.65
CA SER A 70 19.04 4.12 0.31
C SER A 70 19.34 5.60 0.59
N LYS A 71 19.40 6.43 -0.46
CA LYS A 71 19.64 7.88 -0.40
C LYS A 71 18.56 8.59 0.44
N HIS A 72 17.31 8.21 0.26
CA HIS A 72 16.17 8.76 1.01
C HIS A 72 15.86 8.01 2.31
N ARG A 73 16.70 7.02 2.69
CA ARG A 73 16.56 6.21 3.92
C ARG A 73 15.17 5.57 4.05
N LEU A 74 14.62 5.10 2.93
CA LEU A 74 13.32 4.47 2.87
C LEU A 74 13.44 2.96 3.12
N CYS A 75 12.37 2.37 3.62
CA CYS A 75 12.26 0.94 3.78
C CYS A 75 12.32 0.25 2.41
N MET A 76 13.27 -0.68 2.23
CA MET A 76 13.43 -1.41 0.98
C MET A 76 12.28 -2.39 0.69
N ILE A 77 11.37 -2.59 1.65
CA ILE A 77 10.24 -3.51 1.56
C ILE A 77 8.93 -2.78 1.25
N CYS A 78 8.71 -1.56 1.76
CA CYS A 78 7.45 -0.82 1.58
C CYS A 78 7.62 0.66 1.17
N PHE A 79 8.86 1.15 1.05
CA PHE A 79 9.22 2.54 0.73
C PHE A 79 8.72 3.60 1.72
N ASP A 80 8.36 3.19 2.93
CA ASP A 80 8.09 4.09 4.06
C ASP A 80 9.38 4.57 4.73
N ASN A 81 9.38 5.79 5.26
CA ASN A 81 10.47 6.27 6.14
C ASN A 81 10.23 5.95 7.64
N SER A 82 9.06 5.42 7.99
CA SER A 82 8.64 5.19 9.38
C SER A 82 9.44 4.06 10.06
N HIS A 83 9.96 3.13 9.27
CA HIS A 83 10.71 1.98 9.77
C HIS A 83 11.72 1.50 8.74
N TRP A 84 12.63 0.62 9.16
CA TRP A 84 13.62 -0.01 8.28
C TRP A 84 13.17 -1.41 7.85
N ALA A 85 13.79 -1.92 6.78
CA ALA A 85 13.50 -3.25 6.23
C ALA A 85 13.52 -4.37 7.28
N ASN A 86 14.40 -4.28 8.29
CA ASN A 86 14.50 -5.26 9.36
C ASN A 86 13.28 -5.30 10.30
N LYS A 87 12.59 -4.16 10.48
CA LYS A 87 11.36 -4.06 11.29
C LYS A 87 10.08 -4.13 10.46
N CYS A 88 10.20 -4.29 9.14
CA CYS A 88 9.05 -4.38 8.27
C CYS A 88 8.42 -5.78 8.36
N LYS A 89 7.10 -5.82 8.49
CA LYS A 89 6.31 -7.06 8.54
C LYS A 89 6.03 -7.64 7.15
N SER A 90 6.20 -6.84 6.10
CA SER A 90 5.94 -7.21 4.72
C SER A 90 7.14 -7.96 4.11
N SER A 91 6.91 -8.63 2.98
CA SER A 91 7.95 -9.26 2.17
C SER A 91 7.55 -9.22 0.69
N CYS A 92 8.50 -9.56 -0.19
CA CYS A 92 8.24 -9.61 -1.62
C CYS A 92 7.14 -10.64 -1.93
N SER A 93 6.07 -10.25 -2.62
CA SER A 93 5.01 -11.21 -2.99
C SER A 93 5.50 -12.29 -3.97
N SER A 94 6.51 -11.99 -4.79
CA SER A 94 7.00 -12.89 -5.84
C SER A 94 7.94 -13.98 -5.31
N CYS A 95 8.83 -13.63 -4.37
CA CYS A 95 9.86 -14.56 -3.88
C CYS A 95 9.99 -14.63 -2.35
N ARG A 96 9.09 -13.95 -1.62
CA ARG A 96 9.10 -13.86 -0.15
C ARG A 96 10.41 -13.31 0.43
N GLY A 97 11.20 -12.62 -0.39
CA GLY A 97 12.44 -11.97 -0.01
C GLY A 97 12.24 -10.67 0.77
N ARG A 98 13.34 -10.13 1.33
CA ARG A 98 13.36 -8.88 2.11
C ARG A 98 13.45 -7.64 1.20
N HIS A 99 12.55 -7.54 0.23
CA HIS A 99 12.49 -6.43 -0.72
C HIS A 99 11.08 -6.21 -1.24
N HIS A 100 10.81 -5.01 -1.77
CA HIS A 100 9.58 -4.71 -2.48
C HIS A 100 9.59 -5.36 -3.87
N HIS A 101 8.41 -5.66 -4.44
CA HIS A 101 8.31 -6.25 -5.78
C HIS A 101 8.97 -5.39 -6.88
N LEU A 102 8.99 -4.07 -6.72
CA LEU A 102 9.68 -3.15 -7.65
C LEU A 102 11.22 -3.22 -7.55
N LEU A 103 11.77 -3.81 -6.50
CA LEU A 103 13.21 -4.07 -6.37
C LEU A 103 13.55 -5.53 -6.69
N HIS A 104 12.58 -6.31 -7.17
CA HIS A 104 12.80 -7.72 -7.44
C HIS A 104 13.70 -7.87 -8.68
N ARG A 105 14.93 -8.36 -8.48
CA ARG A 105 15.80 -8.85 -9.55
C ARG A 105 15.32 -10.24 -9.97
N ASP A 106 14.36 -10.25 -10.88
CA ASP A 106 14.06 -11.47 -11.62
C ASP A 106 15.25 -11.74 -12.55
N ASN A 107 15.96 -12.84 -12.32
CA ASN A 107 17.13 -13.22 -13.11
C ASN A 107 16.77 -13.69 -14.53
N SER A 108 15.56 -13.37 -15.03
CA SER A 108 15.03 -13.84 -16.31
C SER A 108 15.02 -12.77 -17.42
N HIS A 109 15.63 -11.62 -17.19
CA HIS A 109 15.96 -10.66 -18.25
C HIS A 109 17.46 -10.39 -18.25
N ALA A 110 18.20 -11.32 -18.86
CA ALA A 110 19.49 -11.07 -19.49
C ALA A 110 19.25 -10.82 -20.98
#